data_AF-A0AAW0INW7-F1
#
_entry.id   AF-A0AAW0INW7-F1
#
_cell.length_a   1.000
_cell.length_b   1.000
_cell.length_c   1.000
_cell.angle_alpha   90.00
_cell.angle_beta   90.00
_cell.angle_gamma   90.00
#
_symmetry.space_group_name_H-M   'P 1'
#
loop_
_entity.id
_entity.type
_entity.pdbx_description
1 polymer ?
#
loop_
_entity_poly.entity_id
_entity_poly.type
_entity_poly.pdbx_seq_one_letter_code
_entity_poly.pdbx_strand_id
1 'polypeptide(L)'
;MIIFGKAHRQPFDDNVFDFEFSGIDCQDRSNWLTFKPGGFLFVLANTKDLYNLYSFLKLFNSSFRLISSCEIDSVDSSEIRQIVM
;
A
#
# COMPACT_ATOMS: atom_id res chain seq x y z
N MET A 1 4.39 -20.57 5.49
CA MET A 1 4.73 -20.89 4.09
C MET A 1 5.00 -19.59 3.38
N ILE A 2 6.13 -19.44 2.70
CA ILE A 2 6.48 -18.21 1.95
C ILE A 2 6.33 -18.53 0.47
N ILE A 3 5.48 -17.79 -0.23
CA ILE A 3 5.21 -17.97 -1.67
C ILE A 3 5.77 -16.75 -2.39
N PHE A 4 6.70 -16.98 -3.31
CA PHE A 4 7.26 -15.91 -4.15
C PHE A 4 6.39 -15.74 -5.41
N GLY A 5 5.93 -14.52 -5.67
CA GLY A 5 5.09 -14.21 -6.82
C GLY A 5 5.23 -12.76 -7.25
N LYS A 6 4.90 -12.47 -8.50
CA LYS A 6 4.80 -11.08 -8.98
C LYS A 6 3.50 -10.48 -8.45
N ALA A 7 3.53 -9.23 -7.99
CA ALA A 7 2.36 -8.56 -7.40
C ALA A 7 1.12 -8.62 -8.32
N HIS A 8 1.30 -8.49 -9.64
CA HIS A 8 0.20 -8.55 -10.62
C HIS A 8 -0.27 -9.97 -11.01
N ARG A 9 0.33 -11.02 -10.44
CA ARG A 9 0.03 -12.44 -10.73
C ARG A 9 0.09 -13.27 -9.45
N GLN A 10 -0.49 -12.76 -8.38
CA GLN A 10 -0.61 -13.54 -7.18
C GLN A 10 -1.72 -14.61 -7.33
N PRO A 11 -1.49 -15.86 -6.90
CA PRO A 11 -2.44 -16.95 -7.04
C PRO A 11 -3.48 -16.93 -5.91
N PHE A 12 -4.02 -15.76 -5.59
CA PHE A 12 -5.01 -15.58 -4.55
C PHE A 12 -6.32 -15.09 -5.18
N ASP A 13 -7.43 -15.66 -4.73
CA ASP A 13 -8.77 -15.21 -5.11
C ASP A 13 -9.08 -13.85 -4.45
N ASP A 14 -10.14 -13.17 -4.90
CA ASP A 14 -10.57 -11.91 -4.27
C ASP A 14 -11.00 -12.12 -2.80
N ASN A 15 -10.88 -11.09 -1.96
CA ASN A 15 -11.31 -11.10 -0.55
C ASN A 15 -10.62 -12.15 0.36
N VAL A 16 -9.31 -12.34 0.25
CA VAL A 16 -8.58 -13.33 1.04
C VAL A 16 -7.90 -12.72 2.25
N PHE A 17 -7.34 -11.52 2.12
CA PHE A 17 -6.50 -10.92 3.16
C PHE A 17 -7.25 -9.90 4.01
N ASP A 18 -7.00 -9.99 5.31
CA ASP A 18 -7.38 -8.98 6.30
C ASP A 18 -6.33 -7.86 6.38
N PHE A 19 -5.07 -8.15 6.00
CA PHE A 19 -3.94 -7.23 6.04
C PHE A 19 -3.00 -7.44 4.83
N GLU A 20 -2.52 -6.36 4.22
CA GLU A 20 -1.44 -6.37 3.23
C GLU A 20 -0.39 -5.33 3.57
N PHE A 21 0.88 -5.68 3.37
CA PHE A 21 2.03 -4.79 3.58
C PHE A 21 2.72 -4.52 2.26
N SER A 22 2.80 -3.25 1.88
CA SER A 22 3.41 -2.81 0.64
C SER A 22 4.61 -1.91 0.91
N GLY A 23 5.75 -2.21 0.29
CA GLY A 23 6.99 -1.47 0.43
C GLY A 23 7.19 -0.40 -0.65
N ILE A 24 8.22 0.43 -0.48
CA ILE A 24 8.46 1.70 -1.20
C ILE A 24 8.41 1.61 -2.74
N ASP A 25 8.73 0.46 -3.33
CA ASP A 25 8.78 0.25 -4.80
C ASP A 25 7.55 -0.46 -5.39
N CYS A 26 6.42 -0.50 -4.68
CA CYS A 26 5.17 -1.08 -5.18
C CYS A 26 4.44 -0.17 -6.20
N GLN A 27 5.14 0.26 -7.25
CA GLN A 27 4.58 1.14 -8.28
C GLN A 27 3.72 0.40 -9.32
N ASP A 28 3.81 -0.95 -9.35
CA ASP A 28 3.01 -1.74 -10.26
C ASP A 28 1.55 -1.75 -9.83
N ARG A 29 0.67 -1.30 -10.73
CA ARG A 29 -0.80 -1.36 -10.65
C ARG A 29 -1.31 -2.80 -10.67
N SER A 30 -0.83 -3.62 -9.76
CA SER A 30 -1.38 -4.94 -9.55
C SER A 30 -2.68 -4.80 -8.79
N ASN A 31 -3.74 -5.36 -9.36
CA ASN A 31 -5.03 -5.64 -8.76
C ASN A 31 -4.92 -5.89 -7.24
N TRP A 32 -5.04 -4.84 -6.42
CA TRP A 32 -5.13 -4.91 -4.95
C TRP A 32 -6.50 -5.47 -4.51
N LEU A 33 -7.08 -6.37 -5.31
CA LEU A 33 -8.47 -6.86 -5.21
C LEU A 33 -8.61 -7.99 -4.18
N THR A 34 -7.55 -8.29 -3.44
CA THR A 34 -7.50 -9.45 -2.54
C THR A 34 -7.96 -9.13 -1.12
N PHE A 35 -8.50 -7.94 -0.86
CA PHE A 35 -8.94 -7.54 0.48
C PHE A 35 -10.37 -7.91 0.77
N LYS A 36 -10.61 -8.46 1.97
CA LYS A 36 -11.97 -8.59 2.49
C LYS A 36 -12.58 -7.20 2.77
N PRO A 37 -13.91 -7.07 2.74
CA PRO A 37 -14.57 -5.89 3.28
C PRO A 37 -14.16 -5.67 4.75
N GLY A 38 -13.54 -4.52 5.03
CA GLY A 38 -13.01 -4.18 6.36
C GLY A 38 -11.56 -4.59 6.65
N GLY A 39 -10.83 -5.09 5.65
CA GLY A 39 -9.38 -5.27 5.74
C GLY A 39 -8.62 -3.94 5.78
N PHE A 40 -7.36 -3.99 6.21
CA PHE A 40 -6.49 -2.82 6.35
C PHE A 40 -5.26 -2.93 5.45
N LEU A 41 -4.96 -1.85 4.73
CA LEU A 41 -3.77 -1.75 3.89
C LEU A 41 -2.71 -0.91 4.59
N PHE A 42 -1.52 -1.49 4.75
CA PHE A 42 -0.33 -0.81 5.28
C PHE A 42 0.67 -0.56 4.15
N VAL A 43 0.91 0.72 3.84
CA VAL A 43 1.86 1.12 2.81
C VAL A 43 3.00 1.89 3.44
N LEU A 44 4.23 1.47 3.13
CA LEU A 44 5.42 2.28 3.31
C LEU A 44 5.80 2.87 1.95
N ALA A 45 5.66 4.18 1.79
CA ALA A 45 5.92 4.88 0.53
C ALA A 45 7.03 5.92 0.70
N ASN A 46 7.87 6.07 -0.33
CA ASN A 46 8.74 7.23 -0.45
C ASN A 46 7.96 8.34 -1.16
N THR A 47 7.45 9.29 -0.38
CA THR A 47 6.69 10.42 -0.89
C THR A 47 7.52 11.66 -0.74
N LYS A 48 8.16 12.09 -1.83
CA LYS A 48 8.96 13.34 -1.88
C LYS A 48 8.19 14.60 -1.47
N ASP A 49 6.86 14.57 -1.54
CA ASP A 49 5.98 15.68 -1.18
C ASP A 49 4.52 15.22 -0.94
N LEU A 50 3.70 16.12 -0.38
CA LEU A 50 2.25 15.90 -0.17
C LEU A 50 1.50 15.67 -1.50
N TYR A 51 1.98 16.24 -2.61
CA TYR A 51 1.35 16.07 -3.93
C TYR A 51 1.45 14.63 -4.44
N ASN A 52 2.62 14.00 -4.26
CA ASN A 52 2.83 12.60 -4.54
C ASN A 52 1.94 11.73 -3.64
N LEU A 53 1.81 12.06 -2.35
CA LEU A 53 0.90 11.36 -1.44
C LEU A 53 -0.57 11.42 -1.90
N TYR A 54 -1.11 12.60 -2.23
CA TYR A 54 -2.49 12.71 -2.71
C TYR A 54 -2.72 11.95 -4.01
N SER A 55 -1.74 11.97 -4.91
CA SER A 55 -1.80 11.22 -6.17
C SER A 55 -1.77 9.71 -5.94
N PHE A 56 -0.98 9.25 -4.96
CA PHE A 56 -0.95 7.86 -4.53
C PHE A 56 -2.29 7.43 -3.92
N LEU A 57 -2.84 8.21 -2.97
CA LEU A 57 -4.13 7.91 -2.33
C LEU A 57 -5.27 7.82 -3.35
N LYS A 58 -5.23 8.65 -4.41
CA LYS A 58 -6.21 8.58 -5.51
C LYS A 58 -6.27 7.23 -6.21
N LEU A 59 -5.20 6.43 -6.17
CA LEU A 59 -5.21 5.07 -6.71
C LEU A 59 -6.12 4.13 -5.92
N PHE A 60 -6.37 4.43 -4.64
CA PHE A 60 -7.11 3.59 -3.70
C PHE A 60 -8.50 4.14 -3.32
N ASN A 61 -8.83 5.37 -3.75
CA ASN A 61 -10.07 6.07 -3.36
C ASN A 61 -11.39 5.34 -3.62
N SER A 62 -11.43 4.34 -4.52
CA SER A 62 -12.65 3.57 -4.81
C SER A 62 -12.92 2.45 -3.81
N SER A 63 -11.89 1.99 -3.08
CA SER A 63 -11.95 0.77 -2.26
C SER A 63 -11.46 0.97 -0.82
N PHE A 64 -10.62 1.97 -0.59
CA PHE A 64 -10.04 2.26 0.73
C PHE A 64 -10.25 3.71 1.14
N ARG A 65 -10.26 3.94 2.45
CA ARG A 65 -10.33 5.28 3.03
C ARG A 65 -9.11 5.48 3.91
N LEU A 66 -8.40 6.58 3.72
CA LEU A 66 -7.29 6.94 4.59
C LEU A 66 -7.71 6.99 6.06
N ILE A 67 -7.05 6.19 6.90
CA ILE A 67 -7.23 6.12 8.34
C ILE A 67 -6.15 6.95 9.03
N SER A 68 -4.89 6.76 8.63
CA SER A 68 -3.75 7.47 9.21
C SER A 68 -2.59 7.59 8.22
N SER A 69 -1.83 8.66 8.33
CA SER A 69 -0.52 8.78 7.68
C SER A 69 0.46 9.45 8.62
N CYS A 70 1.66 8.87 8.74
CA CYS A 70 2.75 9.43 9.52
C CYS A 70 4.05 9.39 8.74
N GLU A 71 4.88 10.40 8.99
CA GLU A 71 6.24 10.43 8.47
C GLU A 71 7.15 9.64 9.41
N ILE A 72 8.09 8.89 8.83
CA ILE A 72 9.05 8.08 9.57
C ILE A 72 10.44 8.63 9.27
N ASP A 73 11.18 8.89 10.34
CA ASP A 73 12.58 9.28 10.24
C ASP A 73 13.39 8.14 9.60
N SER A 74 13.90 8.40 8.40
CA SER A 74 14.79 7.47 7.69
C SER A 74 16.24 7.70 8.11
N VAL A 75 16.99 6.61 8.25
CA VAL A 75 18.44 6.64 8.45
C VAL A 75 19.15 7.37 7.29
N ASP A 76 18.59 7.29 6.08
CA ASP A 76 19.21 7.79 4.84
C ASP A 76 18.59 9.12 4.36
N SER A 77 17.99 9.91 5.25
CA SER A 77 17.35 11.21 4.92
C SER A 77 16.20 11.13 3.90
N SER A 78 15.69 9.93 3.64
CA SER A 78 14.55 9.73 2.75
C SER A 78 13.24 10.08 3.47
N GLU A 79 12.36 10.84 2.82
CA GLU A 79 11.01 11.12 3.33
C GLU A 79 10.13 9.87 3.16
N ILE A 80 10.17 9.00 4.16
CA ILE A 80 9.37 7.79 4.20
C ILE A 80 8.06 8.10 4.93
N ARG A 81 6.93 7.72 4.33
CA ARG A 81 5.62 7.78 4.97
C ARG A 81 5.04 6.40 5.14
N GLN A 82 4.53 6.14 6.34
CA GLN A 82 3.61 5.04 6.59
C GLN A 82 2.19 5.54 6.43
N ILE A 83 1.40 4.78 5.66
CA ILE A 83 0.01 5.08 5.34
C ILE A 83 -0.82 3.85 5.72
N VAL A 84 -1.92 4.09 6.44
CA VAL A 84 -2.90 3.07 6.83
C VAL A 84 -4.24 3.45 6.23
N MET A 85 -4.83 2.55 5.45
CA MET A 85 -6.10 2.75 4.75
C MET A 85 -7.03 1.54 4.87
#